data_AF-A0A3N5GMJ2-F1
#
_entry.id   AF-A0A3N5GMJ2-F1
#
_cell.length_a   1.000
_cell.length_b   1.000
_cell.length_c   1.000
_cell.angle_alpha   90.00
_cell.angle_beta   90.00
_cell.angle_gamma   90.00
#
_symmetry.space_group_name_H-M   'P 1'
#
loop_
_entity.id
_entity.type
_entity.pdbx_description
1 polymer ?
#
loop_
_entity_poly.entity_id
_entity_poly.type
_entity_poly.pdbx_seq_one_letter_code
_entity_poly.pdbx_strand_id
1 'polypeptide(L)'
;MRSFADGTISSSRNAFSPSFLNRIGQRDEPSTAGEADMAGPWDPEEIPGAGWGLFRPGESRERGDRPYAVFRHRWQALLAAAVLPGTGRDPEFRLQKDAGPQGYAVEHGPAGEVAGHLELFDEKLVDALHAVEILLRSPESLANLLEAAGQVALERSGAILDTRV
;
A
#
# COMPACT_ATOMS: atom_id res chain seq x y z
N MET A 1 -14.59 -23.82 -20.59
CA MET A 1 -13.18 -23.40 -20.53
C MET A 1 -13.06 -21.98 -21.04
N ARG A 2 -13.07 -20.99 -20.14
CA ARG A 2 -12.84 -19.58 -20.48
C ARG A 2 -11.38 -19.28 -20.22
N SER A 3 -10.68 -18.90 -21.29
CA SER A 3 -9.28 -18.48 -21.27
C SER A 3 -9.18 -17.18 -20.49
N PHE A 4 -8.35 -17.18 -19.44
CA PHE A 4 -7.93 -15.98 -18.75
C PHE A 4 -7.09 -15.16 -19.72
N ALA A 5 -7.55 -13.95 -20.02
CA ALA A 5 -6.79 -12.98 -20.78
C ALA A 5 -5.64 -12.51 -19.88
N ASP A 6 -4.46 -13.02 -20.20
CA ASP A 6 -3.17 -12.60 -19.66
C ASP A 6 -3.00 -11.09 -19.95
N GLY A 7 -3.17 -10.28 -18.92
CA GLY A 7 -3.08 -8.83 -18.98
C GLY A 7 -1.63 -8.40 -19.20
N THR A 8 -1.17 -8.47 -20.43
CA THR A 8 0.14 -7.93 -20.82
C THR A 8 0.07 -6.41 -20.70
N ILE A 9 0.54 -5.89 -19.57
CA ILE A 9 0.84 -4.46 -19.41
C ILE A 9 1.76 -4.09 -20.57
N SER A 10 1.35 -3.12 -21.39
CA SER A 10 2.19 -2.57 -22.47
C SER A 10 3.53 -2.12 -21.88
N SER A 11 4.57 -2.92 -22.10
CA SER A 11 5.89 -2.82 -21.48
C SER A 11 6.73 -1.62 -21.90
N SER A 12 6.11 -0.59 -22.48
CA SER A 12 6.81 0.54 -23.11
C SER A 12 6.75 1.86 -22.32
N ARG A 13 5.89 1.98 -21.30
CA ARG A 13 5.82 3.19 -20.45
C ARG A 13 5.81 2.83 -18.98
N ASN A 14 6.95 3.01 -18.32
CA ASN A 14 7.11 2.90 -16.87
C ASN A 14 7.73 4.21 -16.36
N ALA A 15 7.25 4.73 -15.23
CA ALA A 15 7.83 5.90 -14.58
C ALA A 15 9.26 5.63 -14.08
N PHE A 16 9.59 4.36 -13.82
CA PHE A 16 10.90 3.89 -13.40
C PHE A 16 11.71 3.36 -14.59
N SER A 17 12.98 3.77 -14.69
CA SER A 17 13.88 3.29 -15.75
C SER A 17 14.19 1.79 -15.57
N PRO A 18 14.31 1.01 -16.65
CA PRO A 18 14.71 -0.41 -16.57
C PRO A 18 16.05 -0.61 -15.84
N SER A 19 17.00 0.30 -16.03
CA SER A 19 18.29 0.29 -15.33
C SER A 19 18.15 0.45 -13.82
N PHE A 20 17.21 1.27 -13.35
CA PHE A 20 16.92 1.40 -11.93
C PHE A 20 16.28 0.12 -11.37
N LEU A 21 15.28 -0.43 -12.06
CA LEU A 21 14.60 -1.66 -11.64
C LEU A 21 15.55 -2.86 -11.58
N ASN A 22 16.46 -3.01 -12.54
CA ASN A 22 17.46 -4.08 -12.53
C ASN A 22 18.45 -3.98 -11.35
N ARG A 23 18.78 -2.75 -10.92
CA ARG A 23 19.65 -2.52 -9.77
C ARG A 23 18.99 -2.96 -8.46
N ILE A 24 17.68 -2.77 -8.31
CA ILE A 24 16.93 -3.15 -7.09
C ILE A 24 16.35 -4.58 -7.14
N GLY A 25 16.09 -5.13 -8.33
CA GLY A 25 15.42 -6.42 -8.54
C GLY A 25 16.22 -7.66 -8.14
N GLN A 26 17.41 -7.50 -7.56
CA GLN A 26 18.14 -8.61 -6.94
C GLN A 26 17.64 -8.95 -5.52
N ARG A 27 16.60 -8.27 -5.00
CA ARG A 27 16.06 -8.50 -3.65
C ARG A 27 14.54 -8.70 -3.69
N ASP A 28 14.13 -9.94 -3.40
CA ASP A 28 12.81 -10.53 -3.12
C ASP A 28 11.55 -9.95 -3.77
N GLU A 29 10.80 -10.84 -4.43
CA GLU A 29 9.43 -10.59 -4.89
C GLU A 29 8.45 -10.60 -3.70
N PRO A 30 7.59 -9.58 -3.55
CA PRO A 30 6.51 -9.61 -2.59
C PRO A 30 5.53 -10.76 -2.92
N SER A 31 5.20 -11.58 -1.92
CA SER A 31 4.14 -12.58 -2.04
C SER A 31 2.78 -11.87 -2.12
N THR A 32 2.00 -12.08 -3.18
CA THR A 32 0.67 -11.50 -3.33
C THR A 32 -0.41 -12.56 -3.10
N ALA A 33 -1.26 -12.39 -2.08
CA ALA A 33 -2.66 -12.86 -2.08
C ALA A 33 -3.44 -12.41 -0.83
N GLY A 34 -4.70 -12.02 -1.03
CA GLY A 34 -5.68 -11.80 0.05
C GLY A 34 -6.78 -10.80 -0.34
N GLU A 35 -7.85 -11.29 -0.98
CA GLU A 35 -9.05 -10.52 -1.32
C GLU A 35 -9.95 -10.30 -0.08
N ALA A 36 -10.42 -9.07 0.10
CA ALA A 36 -11.42 -8.66 1.09
C ALA A 36 -12.31 -7.59 0.45
N ASP A 37 -13.46 -7.26 1.06
CA ASP A 37 -14.38 -6.23 0.54
C ASP A 37 -13.77 -4.82 0.44
N MET A 38 -12.61 -4.59 1.07
CA MET A 38 -11.81 -3.37 0.97
C MET A 38 -10.69 -3.45 -0.09
N ALA A 39 -10.47 -4.62 -0.69
CA ALA A 39 -9.36 -4.93 -1.61
C ALA A 39 -9.54 -4.33 -3.02
N GLY A 40 -10.53 -3.46 -3.18
CA GLY A 40 -10.82 -2.80 -4.42
C GLY A 40 -9.84 -1.67 -4.75
N PRO A 41 -9.60 -1.38 -6.04
CA PRO A 41 -9.15 -0.05 -6.42
C PRO A 41 -10.10 1.00 -5.82
N TRP A 42 -9.54 1.97 -5.10
CA TRP A 42 -10.30 3.08 -4.54
C TRP A 42 -10.03 4.32 -5.38
N ASP A 43 -11.02 4.75 -6.15
CA ASP A 43 -10.84 5.83 -7.12
C ASP A 43 -11.15 7.19 -6.50
N PRO A 44 -10.17 8.13 -6.45
CA PRO A 44 -10.43 9.50 -6.04
C PRO A 44 -11.04 10.29 -7.20
N GLU A 45 -12.27 10.76 -7.04
CA GLU A 45 -12.96 11.63 -8.00
C GLU A 45 -13.21 13.03 -7.43
N GLU A 46 -13.11 14.06 -8.27
CA GLU A 46 -13.46 15.42 -7.87
C GLU A 46 -14.98 15.58 -7.74
N ILE A 47 -15.43 16.10 -6.59
CA ILE A 47 -16.81 16.48 -6.32
C ILE A 47 -16.90 18.02 -6.34
N PRO A 48 -17.56 18.61 -7.35
CA PRO A 48 -17.70 20.05 -7.47
C PRO A 48 -18.23 20.69 -6.19
N GLY A 49 -17.46 21.62 -5.62
CA GLY A 49 -17.81 22.36 -4.41
C GLY A 49 -17.63 21.59 -3.08
N ALA A 50 -17.24 20.31 -3.10
CA ALA A 50 -17.09 19.49 -1.90
C ALA A 50 -15.68 18.90 -1.71
N GLY A 51 -14.87 18.78 -2.77
CA GLY A 51 -13.49 18.29 -2.69
C GLY A 51 -13.29 17.01 -3.50
N TRP A 52 -12.70 15.99 -2.89
CA TRP A 52 -12.33 14.72 -3.51
C TRP A 52 -13.04 13.56 -2.82
N GLY A 53 -13.98 12.93 -3.52
CA GLY A 53 -14.67 11.73 -3.08
C GLY A 53 -13.86 10.48 -3.36
N LEU A 54 -13.96 9.50 -2.47
CA LEU A 54 -13.38 8.19 -2.66
C LEU A 54 -14.49 7.16 -2.89
N PHE A 55 -14.42 6.43 -3.99
CA PHE A 55 -15.44 5.48 -4.41
C PHE A 55 -14.94 4.05 -4.35
N ARG A 56 -15.83 3.11 -4.07
CA ARG A 56 -15.54 1.68 -4.17
C ARG A 56 -15.48 1.25 -5.64
N PRO A 57 -14.90 0.08 -5.95
CA PRO A 57 -14.93 -0.44 -7.31
C PRO A 57 -16.35 -0.52 -7.85
N GLY A 58 -16.57 0.11 -9.02
CA GLY A 58 -17.87 0.13 -9.69
C GLY A 58 -18.84 1.21 -9.19
N GLU A 59 -18.53 1.90 -8.10
CA GLU A 59 -19.22 3.13 -7.69
C GLU A 59 -18.60 4.33 -8.42
N SER A 60 -19.41 5.35 -8.70
CA SER A 60 -18.90 6.61 -9.24
C SER A 60 -19.87 7.75 -8.98
N ARG A 61 -19.37 9.00 -9.04
CA ARG A 61 -20.23 10.17 -8.95
C ARG A 61 -21.25 10.21 -10.09
N GLU A 62 -20.84 9.81 -11.30
CA GLU A 62 -21.70 9.86 -12.50
C GLU A 62 -22.92 8.93 -12.41
N ARG A 63 -22.77 7.80 -11.72
CA ARG A 63 -23.87 6.85 -11.46
C ARG A 63 -24.77 7.28 -10.29
N GLY A 64 -24.42 8.35 -9.59
CA GLY A 64 -25.16 8.85 -8.43
C GLY A 64 -24.83 8.12 -7.12
N ASP A 65 -23.73 7.35 -7.09
CA ASP A 65 -23.30 6.65 -5.89
C ASP A 65 -22.79 7.63 -4.84
N ARG A 66 -22.89 7.23 -3.56
CA ARG A 66 -22.36 8.03 -2.45
C ARG A 66 -20.89 7.68 -2.25
N PRO A 67 -20.00 8.67 -2.14
CA PRO A 67 -18.60 8.39 -1.83
C PRO A 67 -18.49 7.76 -0.45
N TYR A 68 -17.54 6.84 -0.29
CA TYR A 68 -17.17 6.25 0.99
C TYR A 68 -16.60 7.31 1.95
N ALA A 69 -15.78 8.22 1.41
CA ALA A 69 -15.21 9.35 2.15
C ALA A 69 -15.05 10.57 1.23
N VAL A 70 -15.01 11.78 1.80
CA VAL A 70 -14.72 13.02 1.07
C VAL A 70 -13.61 13.77 1.77
N PHE A 71 -12.59 14.16 1.01
CA PHE A 71 -11.43 14.91 1.48
C PHE A 71 -11.33 16.27 0.80
N ARG A 72 -10.70 17.23 1.48
CA ARG A 72 -10.53 18.58 0.91
C ARG A 72 -9.52 18.60 -0.24
N HIS A 73 -8.45 17.81 -0.12
CA HIS A 73 -7.34 17.80 -1.07
C HIS A 73 -7.12 16.43 -1.68
N ARG A 74 -6.74 16.38 -2.95
CA ARG A 74 -6.48 15.13 -3.69
C ARG A 74 -5.47 14.23 -3.00
N TRP A 75 -4.39 14.78 -2.48
CA TRP A 75 -3.35 13.99 -1.79
C TRP A 75 -3.89 13.25 -0.56
N GLN A 76 -4.90 13.79 0.14
CA GLN A 76 -5.54 13.12 1.28
C GLN A 76 -6.41 11.96 0.82
N ALA A 77 -7.14 12.13 -0.29
CA ALA A 77 -7.91 11.05 -0.90
C ALA A 77 -7.02 9.93 -1.42
N LEU A 78 -5.88 10.27 -2.04
CA LEU A 78 -4.86 9.29 -2.47
C LEU A 78 -4.22 8.56 -1.30
N LEU A 79 -3.91 9.25 -0.20
CA LEU A 79 -3.42 8.59 1.02
C LEU A 79 -4.45 7.58 1.56
N ALA A 80 -5.73 7.95 1.60
CA ALA A 80 -6.79 7.03 2.01
C ALA A 80 -6.91 5.85 1.04
N ALA A 81 -6.92 6.10 -0.27
CA ALA A 81 -6.94 5.08 -1.31
C ALA A 81 -5.78 4.08 -1.18
N ALA A 82 -4.59 4.55 -0.82
CA ALA A 82 -3.40 3.73 -0.66
C ALA A 82 -3.53 2.74 0.51
N VAL A 83 -4.09 3.17 1.65
CA VAL A 83 -4.11 2.38 2.88
C VAL A 83 -5.39 1.53 3.06
N LEU A 84 -6.52 1.94 2.49
CA LEU A 84 -7.81 1.26 2.69
C LEU A 84 -7.79 -0.23 2.33
N PRO A 85 -7.12 -0.69 1.24
CA PRO A 85 -6.99 -2.12 0.95
C PRO A 85 -6.41 -2.94 2.10
N GLY A 86 -5.63 -2.31 2.97
CA GLY A 86 -5.01 -2.93 4.13
C GLY A 86 -5.85 -2.95 5.39
N THR A 87 -6.76 -1.99 5.53
CA THR A 87 -7.56 -1.82 6.75
C THR A 87 -8.57 -2.94 7.01
N GLY A 88 -8.91 -3.74 5.99
CA GLY A 88 -9.79 -4.91 6.12
C GLY A 88 -9.06 -6.25 6.25
N ARG A 89 -7.73 -6.27 6.27
CA ARG A 89 -6.92 -7.50 6.36
C ARG A 89 -6.55 -7.80 7.80
N ASP A 90 -6.46 -9.09 8.12
CA ASP A 90 -5.83 -9.53 9.36
C ASP A 90 -4.41 -8.95 9.45
N PRO A 91 -3.97 -8.48 10.64
CA PRO A 91 -2.62 -7.96 10.82
C PRO A 91 -1.58 -9.02 10.42
N GLU A 92 -0.74 -8.70 9.44
CA GLU A 92 0.39 -9.54 9.03
C GLU A 92 1.43 -9.58 10.15
N PHE A 93 1.56 -8.49 10.90
CA PHE A 93 2.39 -8.40 12.08
C PHE A 93 1.58 -8.54 13.37
N ARG A 94 2.12 -9.27 14.35
CA ARG A 94 1.52 -9.39 15.69
C ARG A 94 2.58 -9.20 16.77
N LEU A 95 2.23 -8.44 17.81
CA LEU A 95 3.10 -8.25 18.97
C LEU A 95 2.72 -9.21 20.08
N GLN A 96 3.68 -10.03 20.51
CA GLN A 96 3.49 -10.89 21.68
C GLN A 96 3.42 -10.06 22.95
N LYS A 97 2.48 -10.40 23.83
CA LYS A 97 2.20 -9.65 25.07
C LYS A 97 3.23 -9.89 26.16
N ASP A 98 3.85 -11.07 26.15
CA ASP A 98 4.83 -11.45 27.14
C ASP A 98 6.24 -11.15 26.62
N ALA A 99 7.00 -10.37 27.41
CA ALA A 99 8.38 -10.08 27.09
C ALA A 99 9.26 -11.30 27.38
N GLY A 100 10.05 -11.70 26.38
CA GLY A 100 11.11 -12.69 26.53
C GLY A 100 12.46 -12.05 26.83
N PRO A 101 13.54 -12.84 26.88
CA PRO A 101 14.90 -12.34 27.12
C PRO A 101 15.39 -11.31 26.08
N GLN A 102 14.76 -11.27 24.90
CA GLN A 102 15.09 -10.35 23.79
C GLN A 102 14.07 -9.20 23.65
N GLY A 103 13.11 -9.09 24.58
CA GLY A 103 11.98 -8.17 24.49
C GLY A 103 10.70 -8.83 24.00
N TYR A 104 9.78 -8.03 23.47
CA TYR A 104 8.50 -8.46 22.92
C TYR A 104 8.67 -8.99 21.50
N ALA A 105 8.32 -10.25 21.25
CA ALA A 105 8.44 -10.84 19.92
C ALA A 105 7.42 -10.22 18.95
N VAL A 106 7.90 -9.88 17.75
CA VAL A 106 7.08 -9.49 16.61
C VAL A 106 6.98 -10.68 15.68
N GLU A 107 5.79 -11.22 15.53
CA GLU A 107 5.48 -12.29 14.59
C GLU A 107 5.05 -11.70 13.25
N HIS A 108 5.35 -12.42 12.17
CA HIS A 108 4.97 -12.07 10.80
C HIS A 108 4.36 -13.27 10.07
N GLY A 109 3.29 -13.00 9.35
CA GLY A 109 2.60 -13.96 8.50
C GLY A 109 1.74 -14.97 9.24
N PRO A 110 1.01 -15.81 8.50
CA PRO A 110 -0.05 -16.67 9.05
C PRO A 110 0.49 -17.77 9.97
N ALA A 111 1.76 -18.15 9.80
CA ALA A 111 2.42 -19.15 10.65
C ALA A 111 2.95 -18.57 11.98
N GLY A 112 2.94 -17.25 12.15
CA GLY A 112 3.45 -16.59 13.36
C GLY A 112 4.98 -16.66 13.50
N GLU A 113 5.71 -16.62 12.39
CA GLU A 113 7.17 -16.68 12.42
C GLU A 113 7.74 -15.41 13.06
N VAL A 114 8.71 -15.55 13.97
CA VAL A 114 9.30 -14.40 14.67
C VAL A 114 10.17 -13.60 13.69
N ALA A 115 9.69 -12.41 13.31
CA ALA A 115 10.39 -11.46 12.44
C ALA A 115 11.39 -10.58 13.19
N GLY A 116 11.20 -10.40 14.51
CA GLY A 116 12.09 -9.60 15.32
C GLY A 116 11.60 -9.43 16.75
N HIS A 117 12.25 -8.52 17.48
CA HIS A 117 11.87 -8.19 18.85
C HIS A 117 11.90 -6.67 19.06
N LEU A 118 10.96 -6.18 19.86
CA LEU A 118 10.92 -4.81 20.35
C LEU A 118 11.29 -4.77 21.82
N GLU A 119 12.10 -3.80 22.22
CA GLU A 119 12.41 -3.59 23.64
C GLU A 119 11.15 -3.19 24.43
N LEU A 120 10.25 -2.42 23.80
CA LEU A 120 9.00 -1.93 24.39
C LEU A 120 7.78 -2.55 23.70
N PHE A 121 6.70 -2.67 24.44
CA PHE A 121 5.41 -3.08 23.89
C PHE A 121 4.80 -1.92 23.10
N ASP A 122 5.07 -1.85 21.79
CA ASP A 122 4.62 -0.79 20.88
C ASP A 122 3.68 -1.34 19.79
N GLU A 123 2.40 -1.46 20.14
CA GLU A 123 1.35 -1.88 19.20
C GLU A 123 1.18 -0.89 18.04
N LYS A 124 1.45 0.40 18.25
CA LYS A 124 1.28 1.42 17.20
C LYS A 124 2.31 1.25 16.09
N LEU A 125 3.54 0.86 16.44
CA LEU A 125 4.55 0.51 15.45
C LEU A 125 4.10 -0.69 14.62
N VAL A 126 3.54 -1.72 15.26
CA VAL A 126 3.06 -2.93 14.58
C VAL A 126 1.90 -2.62 13.63
N ASP A 127 0.94 -1.80 14.04
CA ASP A 127 -0.15 -1.33 13.18
C ASP A 127 0.39 -0.54 11.97
N ALA A 128 1.40 0.31 12.19
CA ALA A 128 2.02 1.08 11.13
C ALA A 128 2.81 0.19 10.15
N LEU A 129 3.52 -0.84 10.64
CA LEU A 129 4.23 -1.81 9.81
C LEU A 129 3.26 -2.59 8.92
N HIS A 130 2.11 -3.00 9.45
CA HIS A 130 1.04 -3.64 8.68
C HIS A 130 0.58 -2.73 7.53
N ALA A 131 0.24 -1.48 7.84
CA ALA A 131 -0.19 -0.52 6.82
C ALA A 131 0.86 -0.33 5.71
N VAL A 132 2.16 -0.32 6.06
CA VAL A 132 3.26 -0.19 5.09
C VAL A 132 3.46 -1.47 4.26
N GLU A 133 3.34 -2.65 4.87
CA GLU A 133 3.49 -3.93 4.17
C GLU A 133 2.42 -4.13 3.10
N ILE A 134 1.19 -3.67 3.36
CA ILE A 134 0.13 -3.61 2.34
C ILE A 134 0.52 -2.74 1.13
N LEU A 135 1.17 -1.59 1.36
CA LEU A 135 1.65 -0.73 0.27
C LEU A 135 2.66 -1.47 -0.60
N LEU A 136 3.56 -2.25 0.00
CA LEU A 136 4.58 -3.00 -0.73
C LEU A 136 4.01 -4.15 -1.56
N ARG A 137 2.88 -4.73 -1.12
CA ARG A 137 2.21 -5.84 -1.81
C ARG A 137 1.21 -5.42 -2.89
N SER A 138 0.82 -4.14 -2.92
CA SER A 138 -0.18 -3.62 -3.86
C SER A 138 0.44 -2.53 -4.74
N PRO A 139 0.76 -2.83 -6.01
CA PRO A 139 1.31 -1.83 -6.94
C PRO A 139 0.44 -0.58 -7.07
N GLU A 140 -0.88 -0.73 -7.01
CA GLU A 140 -1.82 0.37 -7.05
C GLU A 140 -1.77 1.22 -5.78
N SER A 141 -1.74 0.59 -4.60
CA SER A 141 -1.59 1.31 -3.34
C SER A 141 -0.27 2.08 -3.28
N LEU A 142 0.82 1.47 -3.76
CA LEU A 142 2.12 2.12 -3.88
C LEU A 142 2.07 3.29 -4.86
N ALA A 143 1.41 3.13 -6.02
CA ALA A 143 1.24 4.20 -6.99
C ALA A 143 0.45 5.38 -6.40
N ASN A 144 -0.65 5.11 -5.70
CA ASN A 144 -1.45 6.13 -5.02
C ASN A 144 -0.63 6.90 -3.97
N LEU A 145 0.21 6.20 -3.20
CA LEU A 145 1.11 6.84 -2.24
C LEU A 145 2.18 7.70 -2.94
N LEU A 146 2.83 7.18 -3.98
CA LEU A 146 3.86 7.90 -4.72
C LEU A 146 3.28 9.16 -5.38
N GLU A 147 2.06 9.06 -5.91
CA GLU A 147 1.34 10.20 -6.46
C GLU A 147 0.98 11.22 -5.37
N ALA A 148 0.51 10.76 -4.20
CA ALA A 148 0.22 11.63 -3.06
C ALA A 148 1.47 12.35 -2.54
N ALA A 149 2.63 11.70 -2.59
CA ALA A 149 3.91 12.26 -2.15
C ALA A 149 4.36 13.45 -3.02
N GLY A 150 4.01 13.43 -4.31
CA GLY A 150 4.31 14.49 -5.25
C GLY A 150 5.80 14.60 -5.64
N GLN A 151 6.08 15.48 -6.60
CA GLN A 151 7.39 15.58 -7.27
C GLN A 151 8.57 15.71 -6.31
N VAL A 152 8.52 16.64 -5.34
CA VAL A 152 9.66 16.93 -4.45
C VAL A 152 10.04 15.71 -3.62
N ALA A 153 9.06 14.97 -3.11
CA ALA A 153 9.33 13.77 -2.33
C ALA A 153 9.90 12.65 -3.20
N LEU A 154 9.36 12.46 -4.41
CA LEU A 154 9.84 11.46 -5.37
C LEU A 154 11.28 11.75 -5.82
N GLU A 155 11.61 12.98 -6.17
CA GLU A 155 12.96 13.38 -6.59
C GLU A 155 14.00 13.11 -5.47
N ARG A 156 13.68 13.53 -4.24
CA ARG A 156 14.57 13.32 -3.09
C ARG A 156 14.71 11.83 -2.74
N SER A 157 13.61 11.08 -2.82
CA SER A 157 13.63 9.63 -2.58
C SER A 157 14.46 8.91 -3.64
N GLY A 158 14.34 9.31 -4.91
CA GLY A 158 15.18 8.81 -6.00
C GLY A 158 16.67 9.07 -5.75
N ALA A 159 17.04 10.29 -5.34
CA ALA A 159 18.43 10.62 -5.01
C ALA A 159 18.97 9.77 -3.85
N ILE A 160 18.16 9.52 -2.81
CA ILE A 160 18.54 8.64 -1.70
C ILE A 160 18.73 7.20 -2.18
N LEU A 161 17.82 6.67 -2.99
CA LEU A 161 17.91 5.31 -3.51
C LEU A 161 19.13 5.12 -4.40
N ASP A 162 19.48 6.10 -5.23
CA ASP A 162 20.67 6.03 -6.09
C ASP A 162 21.98 5.90 -5.28
N THR A 163 22.04 6.43 -4.06
CA THR A 163 23.20 6.24 -3.17
C THR A 163 23.25 4.86 -2.50
N ARG A 164 22.13 4.14 -2.45
CA ARG A 164 22.00 2.86 -1.73
C ARG A 164 22.15 1.64 -2.63
N VAL A 165 22.05 1.82 -3.95
CA VAL A 165 21.95 0.75 -4.96
C VAL A 165 22.99 0.92 -6.06
#